data_AF-A0A7S3LGW9-F1
#
_entry.id   AF-A0A7S3LGW9-F1
#
_cell.length_a   1.000
_cell.length_b   1.000
_cell.length_c   1.000
_cell.angle_alpha   90.00
_cell.angle_beta   90.00
_cell.angle_gamma   90.00
#
_symmetry.space_group_name_H-M   'P 1'
#
loop_
_entity.id
_entity.type
_entity.pdbx_description
1 polymer ?
#
loop_
_entity_poly.entity_id
_entity_poly.type
_entity_poly.pdbx_seq_one_letter_code
_entity_poly.pdbx_strand_id
1 'polypeptide(L)'
;DDQDEAAANRFAFNAQFEDLFSEKHRELVAEASNTSKYDWSRYYRVRSDENFVQNIGEDQKRAVAAGKCVSQRKPLHTSMCVLDYDQNQTALRINRALLQYCGDLSSSFPATLAQYVLIRGLEDPQMTDEIYIQIAKHCSGNAKASSEDKAWLLLCMCTKIFPPTKPFAPYLVNFLIAHRNTSGLIGNYARLCIVQLDATIELGP
;
A
#
# COMPACT_ATOMS: atom_id res chain seq x y z
N ASP A 1 6.73 28.66 -16.50
CA ASP A 1 8.21 28.73 -16.41
C ASP A 1 8.78 27.86 -15.30
N ASP A 2 8.68 28.15 -13.99
CA ASP A 2 9.28 27.25 -12.96
C ASP A 2 8.56 25.89 -12.78
N GLN A 3 7.23 25.86 -12.95
CA GLN A 3 6.46 24.61 -12.83
C GLN A 3 6.67 23.67 -14.02
N ASP A 4 6.87 24.22 -15.21
CA ASP A 4 7.13 23.45 -16.43
C ASP A 4 8.54 22.85 -16.41
N GLU A 5 9.53 23.56 -15.87
CA GLU A 5 10.89 23.07 -15.69
C GLU A 5 10.97 21.96 -14.62
N ALA A 6 10.24 22.11 -13.51
CA ALA A 6 10.14 21.05 -12.50
C ALA A 6 9.41 19.79 -13.04
N ALA A 7 8.39 19.97 -13.88
CA ALA A 7 7.69 18.88 -14.54
C ALA A 7 8.60 18.17 -15.57
N ALA A 8 9.34 18.94 -16.37
CA ALA A 8 10.30 18.42 -17.34
C ALA A 8 11.44 17.65 -16.66
N ASN A 9 11.99 18.17 -15.56
CA ASN A 9 13.01 17.48 -14.77
C ASN A 9 12.49 16.19 -14.13
N ARG A 10 11.24 16.16 -13.64
CA ARG A 10 10.60 14.92 -13.17
C ARG A 10 10.38 13.92 -14.29
N PHE A 11 9.99 14.39 -15.46
CA PHE A 11 9.79 13.53 -16.63
C PHE A 11 11.11 12.91 -17.10
N ALA A 12 12.18 13.71 -17.20
CA ALA A 12 13.51 13.24 -17.56
C ALA A 12 14.07 12.27 -16.51
N PHE A 13 13.89 12.58 -15.22
CA PHE A 13 14.28 11.68 -14.13
C PHE A 13 13.53 10.34 -14.21
N ASN A 14 12.21 10.35 -14.46
CA ASN A 14 11.43 9.12 -14.60
C ASN A 14 11.88 8.28 -15.79
N ALA A 15 12.10 8.91 -16.95
CA ALA A 15 12.56 8.24 -18.16
C ALA A 15 13.89 7.50 -17.93
N GLN A 16 14.81 8.12 -17.19
CA GLN A 16 16.11 7.51 -16.86
C GLN A 16 15.99 6.21 -16.05
N PHE A 17 15.01 6.11 -15.16
CA PHE A 17 14.77 4.87 -14.40
C PHE A 17 13.92 3.85 -15.18
N GLU A 18 12.99 4.31 -16.01
CA GLU A 18 12.15 3.44 -16.85
C GLU A 18 12.97 2.68 -17.91
N ASP A 19 14.09 3.24 -18.37
CA ASP A 19 15.03 2.57 -19.29
C ASP A 19 15.75 1.38 -18.65
N LEU A 20 15.91 1.38 -17.32
CA LEU A 20 16.56 0.31 -16.55
C LEU A 20 15.62 -0.86 -16.24
N PHE A 21 14.31 -0.69 -16.47
CA PHE A 21 13.34 -1.72 -16.15
C PHE A 21 13.47 -2.94 -17.06
N SER A 22 13.28 -4.12 -16.46
CA SER A 22 13.06 -5.34 -17.22
C SER A 22 11.87 -5.19 -18.18
N GLU A 23 11.89 -5.93 -19.29
CA GLU A 23 10.77 -5.93 -20.25
C GLU A 23 9.45 -6.29 -19.57
N LYS A 24 9.50 -7.31 -18.70
CA LYS A 24 8.36 -7.77 -17.91
C LYS A 24 7.81 -6.68 -16.98
N HIS A 25 8.68 -5.90 -16.33
CA HIS A 25 8.25 -4.82 -15.47
C HIS A 25 7.67 -3.65 -16.26
N ARG A 26 8.21 -3.34 -17.45
CA ARG A 26 7.62 -2.35 -18.37
C ARG A 26 6.22 -2.76 -18.81
N GLU A 27 6.00 -4.03 -19.16
CA GLU A 27 4.67 -4.56 -19.49
C GLU A 27 3.70 -4.42 -18.31
N LEU A 28 4.14 -4.76 -17.10
CA LEU A 28 3.34 -4.61 -15.88
C LEU A 28 2.95 -3.14 -15.62
N VAL A 29 3.90 -2.21 -15.76
CA VAL A 29 3.65 -0.77 -15.60
C VAL A 29 2.69 -0.27 -16.68
N ALA A 30 2.84 -0.71 -17.92
CA ALA A 30 1.94 -0.36 -19.02
C ALA A 30 0.51 -0.90 -18.80
N GLU A 31 0.38 -2.16 -18.35
CA GLU A 31 -0.90 -2.78 -18.01
C GLU A 31 -1.58 -2.03 -16.85
N ALA A 32 -0.83 -1.79 -15.77
CA ALA A 32 -1.32 -1.13 -14.56
C ALA A 32 -1.66 0.36 -14.75
N SER A 33 -1.14 1.01 -15.79
CA SER A 33 -1.47 2.40 -16.12
C SER A 33 -2.95 2.59 -16.49
N ASN A 34 -3.67 1.51 -16.83
CA ASN A 34 -5.10 1.57 -17.12
C ASN A 34 -5.94 1.77 -15.83
N THR A 35 -6.37 3.02 -15.62
CA THR A 35 -6.66 3.57 -14.28
C THR A 35 -7.86 2.98 -13.56
N SER A 36 -8.92 2.54 -14.25
CA SER A 36 -10.16 2.10 -13.57
C SER A 36 -10.24 0.60 -13.28
N LYS A 37 -9.40 -0.21 -13.95
CA LYS A 37 -9.43 -1.69 -13.80
C LYS A 37 -8.69 -2.14 -12.55
N TYR A 38 -7.56 -1.50 -12.25
CA TYR A 38 -6.61 -1.93 -11.22
C TYR A 38 -6.72 -1.12 -9.92
N ASP A 39 -7.91 -0.59 -9.62
CA ASP A 39 -8.19 0.00 -8.31
C ASP A 39 -8.05 -1.08 -7.22
N TRP A 40 -7.11 -0.90 -6.31
CA TRP A 40 -6.80 -1.85 -5.23
C TRP A 40 -8.03 -2.18 -4.37
N SER A 41 -8.99 -1.26 -4.25
CA SER A 41 -10.22 -1.47 -3.48
C SER A 41 -11.17 -2.49 -4.13
N ARG A 42 -10.98 -2.75 -5.43
CA ARG A 42 -11.76 -3.70 -6.24
C ARG A 42 -11.05 -5.05 -6.41
N TYR A 43 -9.88 -5.22 -5.81
CA TYR A 43 -9.15 -6.48 -5.89
C TYR A 43 -9.98 -7.63 -5.28
N TYR A 44 -10.02 -8.79 -5.94
CA TYR A 44 -10.97 -9.87 -5.64
C TYR A 44 -10.86 -10.45 -4.22
N ARG A 45 -9.70 -10.33 -3.56
CA ARG A 45 -9.53 -10.78 -2.18
C ARG A 45 -10.09 -9.77 -1.17
N VAL A 46 -10.23 -8.50 -1.54
CA VAL A 46 -10.78 -7.46 -0.64
C VAL A 46 -12.23 -7.79 -0.34
N ARG A 47 -12.58 -7.81 0.96
CA ARG A 47 -13.95 -8.06 1.43
C ARG A 47 -14.93 -7.09 0.78
N SER A 48 -16.12 -7.55 0.43
CA SER A 48 -17.23 -6.63 0.11
C SER A 48 -17.56 -5.76 1.33
N ASP A 49 -18.26 -4.66 1.10
CA ASP A 49 -18.69 -3.78 2.20
C ASP A 49 -19.58 -4.52 3.20
N GLU A 50 -20.45 -5.41 2.70
CA GLU A 50 -21.33 -6.26 3.51
C GLU A 50 -20.51 -7.19 4.41
N ASN A 51 -19.52 -7.89 3.85
CA ASN A 51 -18.66 -8.80 4.60
C ASN A 51 -17.76 -8.05 5.59
N PHE A 52 -17.37 -6.81 5.27
CA PHE A 52 -16.57 -5.99 6.17
C PHE A 52 -17.39 -5.54 7.38
N VAL A 53 -18.67 -5.20 7.22
CA VAL A 53 -19.52 -4.70 8.32
C VAL A 53 -20.44 -5.76 8.93
N GLN A 54 -20.25 -7.05 8.60
CA GLN A 54 -21.13 -8.15 9.02
C GLN A 54 -21.36 -8.18 10.55
N ASN A 55 -20.31 -7.95 11.33
CA ASN A 55 -20.35 -8.01 12.79
C ASN A 55 -20.49 -6.63 13.46
N ILE A 56 -20.81 -5.59 12.69
CA ILE A 56 -21.02 -4.22 13.18
C ILE A 56 -22.52 -3.99 13.41
N GLY A 57 -22.89 -3.28 14.48
CA GLY A 57 -24.28 -2.91 14.74
C GLY A 57 -24.86 -2.04 13.63
N GLU A 58 -26.14 -2.24 13.28
CA GLU A 58 -26.83 -1.57 12.16
C GLU A 58 -26.60 -0.05 12.12
N ASP A 59 -26.69 0.61 13.27
CA ASP A 59 -26.52 2.06 13.40
C ASP A 59 -25.14 2.56 12.93
N GLN A 60 -24.11 1.71 13.02
CA GLN A 60 -22.73 2.05 12.68
C GLN A 60 -22.28 1.51 11.32
N LYS A 61 -23.01 0.55 10.72
CA LYS A 61 -22.61 -0.13 9.48
C LYS A 61 -22.28 0.83 8.36
N ARG A 62 -23.16 1.81 8.10
CA ARG A 62 -22.97 2.79 7.02
C ARG A 62 -21.70 3.62 7.21
N ALA A 63 -21.42 4.06 8.43
CA ALA A 63 -20.25 4.88 8.73
C ALA A 63 -18.95 4.06 8.62
N VAL A 64 -18.96 2.82 9.11
CA VAL A 64 -17.80 1.91 9.01
C VAL A 64 -17.51 1.53 7.55
N ALA A 65 -18.54 1.23 6.75
CA ALA A 65 -18.40 0.94 5.33
C ALA A 65 -17.81 2.12 4.55
N ALA A 66 -18.31 3.34 4.78
CA ALA A 66 -17.79 4.54 4.13
C ALA A 66 -16.29 4.81 4.44
N GLY A 67 -15.84 4.40 5.63
CA GLY A 67 -14.46 4.54 6.05
C GLY A 67 -13.53 3.38 5.64
N LYS A 68 -14.05 2.35 4.96
CA LYS A 68 -13.28 1.13 4.62
C LYS A 68 -12.08 1.42 3.73
N CYS A 69 -12.21 2.29 2.72
CA CYS A 69 -11.13 2.52 1.75
C CYS A 69 -10.29 3.79 2.03
N VAL A 70 -10.47 4.43 3.18
CA VAL A 70 -9.74 5.67 3.55
C VAL A 70 -9.06 5.54 4.91
N SER A 71 -8.06 6.38 5.17
CA SER A 71 -7.29 6.36 6.41
C SER A 71 -8.18 6.50 7.64
N GLN A 72 -7.93 5.67 8.66
CA GLN A 72 -8.64 5.71 9.94
C GLN A 72 -7.64 5.56 11.07
N ARG A 73 -7.81 6.34 12.15
CA ARG A 73 -6.97 6.27 13.35
C ARG A 73 -7.45 5.22 14.37
N LYS A 74 -8.41 4.38 13.99
CA LYS A 74 -8.94 3.31 14.81
C LYS A 74 -8.45 1.98 14.25
N PRO A 75 -8.07 1.00 15.10
CA PRO A 75 -7.75 -0.34 14.64
C PRO A 75 -8.90 -0.93 13.82
N LEU A 76 -8.56 -1.67 12.78
CA LEU A 76 -9.50 -2.50 12.04
C LEU A 76 -10.19 -3.50 12.98
N HIS A 77 -11.48 -3.74 12.74
CA HIS A 77 -12.24 -4.78 13.43
C HIS A 77 -12.22 -6.13 12.68
N THR A 78 -11.92 -6.11 11.38
CA THR A 78 -11.66 -7.30 10.55
C THR A 78 -10.64 -6.98 9.45
N SER A 79 -9.97 -7.99 8.90
CA SER A 79 -9.01 -7.85 7.80
C SER A 79 -9.63 -7.22 6.55
N MET A 80 -8.79 -6.62 5.70
CA MET A 80 -9.23 -6.08 4.42
C MET A 80 -9.51 -7.20 3.42
N CYS A 81 -8.66 -8.21 3.38
CA CYS A 81 -8.86 -9.42 2.58
C CYS A 81 -9.75 -10.46 3.28
N VAL A 82 -10.41 -11.30 2.50
CA VAL A 82 -11.00 -12.56 2.99
C VAL A 82 -9.85 -13.51 3.34
N LEU A 83 -9.76 -13.86 4.63
CA LEU A 83 -8.69 -14.66 5.23
C LEU A 83 -9.30 -15.67 6.20
N ASP A 84 -8.53 -16.71 6.54
CA ASP A 84 -8.91 -17.61 7.64
C ASP A 84 -8.85 -16.90 9.01
N TYR A 85 -9.25 -17.61 10.06
CA TYR A 85 -9.33 -17.02 11.39
C TYR A 85 -7.96 -16.54 11.92
N ASP A 86 -6.91 -17.36 11.80
CA ASP A 86 -5.58 -17.07 12.35
C ASP A 86 -4.88 -15.95 11.57
N GLN A 87 -5.05 -15.95 10.25
CA GLN A 87 -4.60 -14.91 9.36
C GLN A 87 -5.34 -13.60 9.58
N ASN A 88 -6.66 -13.63 9.83
CA ASN A 88 -7.41 -12.43 10.20
C ASN A 88 -6.86 -11.85 11.51
N GLN A 89 -6.57 -12.66 12.54
CA GLN A 89 -5.94 -12.16 13.77
C GLN A 89 -4.55 -11.54 13.50
N THR A 90 -3.77 -12.15 12.63
CA THR A 90 -2.49 -11.60 12.18
C THR A 90 -2.67 -10.24 11.49
N ALA A 91 -3.60 -10.14 10.54
CA ALA A 91 -3.89 -8.92 9.81
C ALA A 91 -4.31 -7.77 10.75
N LEU A 92 -5.08 -8.06 11.80
CA LEU A 92 -5.46 -7.08 12.80
C LEU A 92 -4.27 -6.59 13.64
N ARG A 93 -3.33 -7.49 13.96
CA ARG A 93 -2.07 -7.13 14.65
C ARG A 93 -1.16 -6.28 13.77
N ILE A 94 -1.05 -6.62 12.48
CA ILE A 94 -0.34 -5.83 11.47
C ILE A 94 -0.95 -4.42 11.39
N ASN A 95 -2.28 -4.31 11.33
CA ASN A 95 -2.95 -3.02 11.29
C ASN A 95 -2.63 -2.16 12.51
N ARG A 96 -2.69 -2.75 13.70
CA ARG A 96 -2.35 -2.04 14.94
C ARG A 96 -0.90 -1.58 14.93
N ALA A 97 0.03 -2.42 14.46
CA ALA A 97 1.44 -2.07 14.34
C ALA A 97 1.67 -0.93 13.34
N LEU A 98 0.97 -0.94 12.20
CA LEU A 98 0.98 0.15 11.21
C LEU A 98 0.54 1.47 11.85
N LEU A 99 -0.60 1.50 12.54
CA LEU A 99 -1.12 2.70 13.19
C LEU A 99 -0.17 3.22 14.28
N GLN A 100 0.44 2.32 15.05
CA GLN A 100 1.44 2.67 16.06
C GLN A 100 2.73 3.21 15.44
N TYR A 101 3.20 2.62 14.34
CA TYR A 101 4.37 3.06 13.60
C TYR A 101 4.18 4.47 13.04
N CYS A 102 3.03 4.72 12.43
CA CYS A 102 2.66 6.03 11.87
C CYS A 102 2.39 7.10 12.96
N GLY A 103 2.34 6.69 14.23
CA GLY A 103 2.08 7.59 15.36
C GLY A 103 0.61 8.02 15.46
N ASP A 104 -0.31 7.22 14.95
CA ASP A 104 -1.76 7.37 15.13
C ASP A 104 -2.26 6.66 16.39
N LEU A 105 -1.48 5.69 16.88
CA LEU A 105 -1.61 5.09 18.21
C LEU A 105 -0.32 5.28 19.00
N SER A 106 -0.42 5.35 20.33
CA SER A 106 0.75 5.47 21.21
C SER A 106 1.65 4.24 21.11
N SER A 107 2.96 4.46 20.99
CA SER A 107 4.00 3.43 20.99
C SER A 107 5.34 3.99 21.43
N SER A 108 6.16 3.14 22.05
CA SER A 108 7.53 3.47 22.47
C SER A 108 8.60 3.02 21.48
N PHE A 109 8.28 2.09 20.55
CA PHE A 109 9.30 1.44 19.70
C PHE A 109 8.87 1.32 18.22
N PRO A 110 8.93 2.41 17.43
CA PRO A 110 8.54 2.37 16.02
C PRO A 110 9.34 1.39 15.16
N ALA A 111 10.66 1.27 15.39
CA ALA A 111 11.52 0.38 14.58
C ALA A 111 11.11 -1.10 14.70
N THR A 112 10.80 -1.56 15.92
CA THR A 112 10.32 -2.93 16.17
C THR A 112 8.98 -3.20 15.51
N LEU A 113 8.10 -2.19 15.42
CA LEU A 113 6.81 -2.33 14.74
C LEU A 113 6.97 -2.45 13.23
N ALA A 114 7.84 -1.66 12.62
CA ALA A 114 8.17 -1.81 11.20
C ALA A 114 8.76 -3.21 10.94
N GLN A 115 9.74 -3.62 11.74
CA GLN A 115 10.34 -4.96 11.64
C GLN A 115 9.29 -6.07 11.74
N TYR A 116 8.34 -5.94 12.68
CA TYR A 116 7.24 -6.90 12.80
C TYR A 116 6.43 -7.01 11.51
N VAL A 117 6.01 -5.88 10.91
CA VAL A 117 5.26 -5.89 9.65
C VAL A 117 6.07 -6.56 8.53
N LEU A 118 7.36 -6.25 8.44
CA LEU A 118 8.25 -6.81 7.41
C LEU A 118 8.44 -8.32 7.56
N ILE A 119 8.69 -8.80 8.78
CA ILE A 119 8.82 -10.24 9.07
C ILE A 119 7.53 -10.97 8.72
N ARG A 120 6.35 -10.42 9.05
CA ARG A 120 5.08 -11.07 8.71
C ARG A 120 4.84 -11.19 7.21
N GLY A 121 5.29 -10.21 6.42
CA GLY A 121 5.21 -10.30 4.97
C GLY A 121 6.18 -11.33 4.36
N LEU A 122 7.35 -11.53 4.98
CA LEU A 122 8.31 -12.55 4.56
C LEU A 122 7.88 -13.97 4.91
N GLU A 123 7.31 -14.17 6.10
CA GLU A 123 6.94 -15.50 6.61
C GLU A 123 5.65 -16.04 5.99
N ASP A 124 4.69 -15.16 5.66
CA ASP A 124 3.38 -15.56 5.15
C ASP A 124 3.05 -14.83 3.84
N PRO A 125 3.21 -15.50 2.69
CA PRO A 125 2.86 -14.95 1.38
C PRO A 125 1.40 -14.49 1.27
N GLN A 126 0.49 -15.00 2.11
CA GLN A 126 -0.90 -14.56 2.09
C GLN A 126 -1.08 -13.18 2.75
N MET A 127 -0.13 -12.76 3.61
CA MET A 127 -0.11 -11.45 4.27
C MET A 127 0.48 -10.34 3.42
N THR A 128 1.24 -10.63 2.38
CA THR A 128 1.89 -9.58 1.56
C THR A 128 0.86 -8.63 0.95
N ASP A 129 -0.15 -9.15 0.26
CA ASP A 129 -1.23 -8.34 -0.32
C ASP A 129 -2.04 -7.61 0.75
N GLU A 130 -2.30 -8.26 1.89
CA GLU A 130 -3.02 -7.64 3.01
C GLU A 130 -2.24 -6.44 3.58
N ILE A 131 -0.93 -6.59 3.77
CA ILE A 131 -0.03 -5.51 4.21
C ILE A 131 -0.09 -4.35 3.20
N TYR A 132 0.08 -4.64 1.91
CA TYR A 132 0.03 -3.61 0.87
C TYR A 132 -1.32 -2.88 0.84
N ILE A 133 -2.43 -3.62 0.93
CA ILE A 133 -3.79 -3.03 0.94
C ILE A 133 -4.01 -2.18 2.19
N GLN A 134 -3.58 -2.64 3.37
CA GLN A 134 -3.71 -1.85 4.59
C GLN A 134 -2.88 -0.56 4.55
N ILE A 135 -1.67 -0.61 3.99
CA ILE A 135 -0.83 0.59 3.80
C ILE A 135 -1.47 1.53 2.76
N ALA A 136 -1.93 1.02 1.61
CA ALA A 136 -2.61 1.81 0.59
C ALA A 136 -3.86 2.51 1.13
N LYS A 137 -4.68 1.79 1.93
CA LYS A 137 -5.80 2.35 2.69
C LYS A 137 -5.33 3.48 3.61
N HIS A 138 -4.23 3.29 4.33
CA HIS A 138 -3.75 4.27 5.31
C HIS A 138 -3.18 5.54 4.67
N CYS A 139 -2.65 5.45 3.45
CA CYS A 139 -2.25 6.60 2.64
C CYS A 139 -3.47 7.30 1.99
N SER A 140 -4.54 6.57 1.70
CA SER A 140 -5.71 7.12 1.01
C SER A 140 -6.51 8.07 1.91
N GLY A 141 -6.48 9.37 1.65
CA GLY A 141 -7.23 10.38 2.40
C GLY A 141 -6.67 10.66 3.81
N ASN A 142 -5.37 10.46 4.02
CA ASN A 142 -4.75 10.75 5.31
C ASN A 142 -4.53 12.26 5.48
N ALA A 143 -5.25 12.88 6.41
CA ALA A 143 -5.11 14.31 6.68
C ALA A 143 -3.84 14.69 7.47
N LYS A 144 -3.07 13.71 7.97
CA LYS A 144 -1.87 13.95 8.79
C LYS A 144 -0.61 13.57 8.01
N ALA A 145 0.03 14.57 7.43
CA ALA A 145 1.24 14.41 6.61
C ALA A 145 2.33 13.56 7.30
N SER A 146 2.60 13.77 8.60
CA SER A 146 3.61 12.99 9.33
C SER A 146 3.24 11.52 9.55
N SER A 147 1.96 11.17 9.52
CA SER A 147 1.48 9.78 9.54
C SER A 147 1.58 9.17 8.14
N GLU A 148 1.17 9.93 7.12
CA GLU A 148 1.25 9.53 5.71
C GLU A 148 2.70 9.27 5.26
N ASP A 149 3.64 10.18 5.56
CA ASP A 149 5.06 10.03 5.22
C ASP A 149 5.64 8.72 5.76
N LYS A 150 5.29 8.36 7.01
CA LYS A 150 5.73 7.10 7.61
C LYS A 150 5.10 5.90 6.92
N ALA A 151 3.83 5.95 6.57
CA ALA A 151 3.16 4.87 5.85
C ALA A 151 3.81 4.62 4.48
N TRP A 152 4.14 5.68 3.74
CA TRP A 152 4.91 5.57 2.49
C TRP A 152 6.32 5.04 2.70
N LEU A 153 7.02 5.46 3.76
CA LEU A 153 8.32 4.91 4.08
C LEU A 153 8.25 3.39 4.38
N LEU A 154 7.22 2.95 5.11
CA LEU A 154 6.99 1.53 5.35
C LEU A 154 6.67 0.79 4.05
N LEU A 155 5.92 1.41 3.14
CA LEU A 155 5.65 0.85 1.81
C LEU A 155 6.95 0.61 1.04
N CYS A 156 7.87 1.58 1.01
CA CYS A 156 9.19 1.43 0.37
C CYS A 156 10.00 0.29 1.00
N MET A 157 9.88 0.06 2.31
CA MET A 157 10.54 -1.08 2.95
C MET A 157 9.92 -2.40 2.50
N CYS A 158 8.58 -2.50 2.45
CA CYS A 158 7.88 -3.69 1.97
C CYS A 158 8.24 -4.02 0.51
N THR A 159 8.19 -3.04 -0.40
CA THR A 159 8.46 -3.25 -1.83
C THR A 159 9.88 -3.69 -2.13
N LYS A 160 10.83 -3.37 -1.25
CA LYS A 160 12.22 -3.81 -1.35
C LYS A 160 12.43 -5.24 -0.82
N ILE A 161 11.57 -5.71 0.08
CA ILE A 161 11.81 -6.93 0.87
C ILE A 161 10.96 -8.11 0.37
N PHE A 162 9.72 -7.90 -0.06
CA PHE A 162 8.89 -8.98 -0.57
C PHE A 162 7.98 -8.51 -1.71
N PRO A 163 7.76 -9.31 -2.76
CA PRO A 163 6.89 -8.90 -3.85
C PRO A 163 5.41 -9.02 -3.45
N PRO A 164 4.51 -8.24 -4.06
CA PRO A 164 3.08 -8.57 -4.04
C PRO A 164 2.85 -9.92 -4.74
N THR A 165 1.70 -10.54 -4.52
CA THR A 165 1.34 -11.71 -5.31
C THR A 165 1.16 -11.33 -6.79
N LYS A 166 1.36 -12.28 -7.71
CA LYS A 166 1.20 -12.03 -9.16
C LYS A 166 -0.16 -11.41 -9.51
N PRO A 167 -1.30 -11.86 -8.95
CA PRO A 167 -2.60 -11.26 -9.24
C PRO A 167 -2.76 -9.83 -8.68
N PHE A 168 -2.07 -9.49 -7.60
CA PHE A 168 -2.18 -8.18 -6.95
C PHE A 168 -1.18 -7.16 -7.51
N ALA A 169 -0.06 -7.61 -8.09
CA ALA A 169 0.98 -6.74 -8.66
C ALA A 169 0.45 -5.56 -9.51
N PRO A 170 -0.46 -5.74 -10.49
CA PRO A 170 -0.94 -4.61 -11.29
C PRO A 170 -1.78 -3.61 -10.48
N TYR A 171 -2.44 -4.04 -9.40
CA TYR A 171 -3.19 -3.14 -8.49
C TYR A 171 -2.26 -2.28 -7.64
N LEU A 172 -1.18 -2.88 -7.12
CA LEU A 172 -0.16 -2.13 -6.38
C LEU A 172 0.54 -1.12 -7.30
N VAL A 173 0.96 -1.55 -8.49
CA VAL A 173 1.65 -0.67 -9.45
C VAL A 173 0.72 0.47 -9.90
N ASN A 174 -0.57 0.22 -10.13
CA ASN A 174 -1.55 1.26 -10.44
C ASN A 174 -1.62 2.32 -9.32
N PHE A 175 -1.69 1.88 -8.06
CA PHE A 175 -1.67 2.78 -6.91
C PHE A 175 -0.40 3.64 -6.86
N LEU A 176 0.78 3.04 -7.10
CA LEU A 176 2.05 3.77 -7.11
C LEU A 176 2.13 4.78 -8.26
N ILE A 177 1.71 4.41 -9.46
CA ILE A 177 1.68 5.28 -10.64
C ILE A 177 0.78 6.50 -10.38
N ALA A 178 -0.40 6.29 -9.78
CA ALA A 178 -1.32 7.37 -9.43
C ALA A 178 -0.67 8.42 -8.49
N HIS A 179 0.25 8.01 -7.62
CA HIS A 179 0.94 8.89 -6.69
C HIS A 179 2.29 9.40 -7.22
N ARG A 180 2.80 8.86 -8.34
CA ARG A 180 4.15 9.17 -8.86
C ARG A 180 4.36 10.66 -9.16
N ASN A 181 3.33 11.36 -9.60
CA ASN A 181 3.44 12.77 -10.01
C ASN A 181 3.16 13.75 -8.85
N THR A 182 2.80 13.24 -7.67
CA THR A 182 2.57 14.05 -6.47
C THR A 182 3.84 14.84 -6.12
N SER A 183 3.69 16.12 -5.82
CA SER A 183 4.80 16.94 -5.34
C SER A 183 5.24 16.53 -3.94
N GLY A 184 6.55 16.66 -3.66
CA GLY A 184 7.11 16.38 -2.34
C GLY A 184 7.54 14.92 -2.16
N LEU A 185 7.59 14.48 -0.90
CA LEU A 185 8.14 13.17 -0.52
C LEU A 185 7.32 12.01 -1.07
N ILE A 186 5.98 12.13 -1.10
CA ILE A 186 5.08 11.08 -1.57
C ILE A 186 5.41 10.64 -3.00
N GLY A 187 5.63 11.60 -3.91
CA GLY A 187 6.02 11.27 -5.29
C GLY A 187 7.39 10.59 -5.36
N ASN A 188 8.34 10.99 -4.52
CA ASN A 188 9.65 10.33 -4.42
C ASN A 188 9.52 8.89 -3.93
N TYR A 189 8.72 8.65 -2.89
CA TYR A 189 8.44 7.31 -2.37
C TYR A 189 7.77 6.42 -3.41
N ALA A 190 6.74 6.93 -4.10
CA ALA A 190 6.06 6.20 -5.15
C ALA A 190 7.00 5.76 -6.28
N ARG A 191 7.87 6.67 -6.76
CA ARG A 191 8.91 6.35 -7.76
C ARG A 191 9.87 5.28 -7.25
N LEU A 192 10.35 5.43 -6.01
CA LEU A 192 11.26 4.46 -5.39
C LEU A 192 10.62 3.07 -5.32
N CYS A 193 9.35 2.97 -4.91
CA CYS A 193 8.63 1.71 -4.85
C CYS A 193 8.52 1.04 -6.23
N ILE A 194 8.22 1.81 -7.28
CA ILE A 194 8.12 1.27 -8.65
C ILE A 194 9.47 0.64 -9.07
N VAL A 195 10.56 1.37 -8.86
CA VAL A 195 11.92 0.88 -9.19
C VAL A 195 12.29 -0.36 -8.39
N GLN A 196 11.97 -0.39 -7.09
CA GLN A 196 12.27 -1.54 -6.22
C GLN A 196 11.50 -2.80 -6.61
N LEU A 197 10.24 -2.64 -7.03
CA LEU A 197 9.39 -3.77 -7.40
C LEU A 197 9.93 -4.56 -8.59
N ASP A 198 10.68 -3.94 -9.52
CA ASP A 198 11.29 -4.66 -10.64
C ASP A 198 12.21 -5.78 -10.11
N ALA A 199 13.22 -5.40 -9.33
CA ALA A 199 14.17 -6.34 -8.74
C ALA A 199 13.48 -7.39 -7.86
N THR A 200 12.53 -7.00 -7.00
CA THR A 200 11.89 -7.93 -6.06
C THR A 200 10.90 -8.90 -6.77
N ILE A 201 10.28 -8.50 -7.88
CA ILE A 201 9.43 -9.40 -8.69
C ILE A 201 10.28 -10.38 -9.50
N GLU A 202 11.47 -9.98 -9.93
CA GLU A 202 12.39 -10.85 -10.68
C GLU A 202 13.14 -11.83 -9.78
N LEU A 203 13.67 -11.36 -8.65
CA LEU A 203 14.57 -12.13 -7.79
C LEU A 203 13.83 -12.90 -6.69
N GLY A 204 12.58 -12.54 -6.40
CA GLY A 204 11.85 -13.03 -5.23
C GLY A 204 12.23 -12.26 -3.95
N PRO A 205 11.68 -12.68 -2.79
CA PRO A 205 12.06 -12.12 -1.48
C PRO A 205 13.51 -12.45 -1.09
#